data_AF-A0A7S0NEY4-F1
#
_entry.id   AF-A0A7S0NEY4-F1
#
_cell.length_a   1.000
_cell.length_b   1.000
_cell.length_c   1.000
_cell.angle_alpha   90.00
_cell.angle_beta   90.00
_cell.angle_gamma   90.00
#
_symmetry.space_group_name_H-M   'P 1'
#
loop_
_entity.id
_entity.type
_entity.pdbx_description
1 polymer ?
#
loop_
_entity_poly.entity_id
_entity_poly.type
_entity_poly.pdbx_seq_one_letter_code
_entity_poly.pdbx_strand_id
1 'polypeptide(L)'
;EQHLDEEKAEGAENEAVEQVAFADRMLLNKTDLVSEADLERVEKRLRALNGFAPIMRTLNSEISVDSVLDIRGFDLKRTLEMDPEFLNTAGEHEHDSSVTSLSIIQPGDVDLDAVQSWVSDILQTKGADIYRMKGVLSIADTEQKFVYQAVHMIFNGDFDEAWNSGETRQSKLVFIGKNLDHAELKAAFAACAVTDDSRQKKLKSLRFGVGDKVECNTGGSFQKGEVVSLMYREEGMPPGMVAPYQVKLQGGSMIYVPEDTDGFVRKA
;
A
#
# COMPACT_ATOMS: atom_id res chain seq x y z
N GLU A 1 -26.65 -6.58 16.03
CA GLU A 1 -26.78 -5.36 15.22
C GLU A 1 -26.92 -4.10 16.05
N GLN A 2 -27.74 -4.06 17.11
CA GLN A 2 -27.93 -2.87 17.96
C GLN A 2 -26.63 -2.16 18.40
N HIS A 3 -25.57 -2.92 18.72
CA HIS A 3 -24.27 -2.33 19.06
C HIS A 3 -23.57 -1.63 17.87
N LEU A 4 -23.82 -2.07 16.63
CA LEU A 4 -23.36 -1.37 15.42
C LEU A 4 -24.15 -0.09 15.15
N ASP A 5 -25.35 0.04 15.72
CA ASP A 5 -26.23 1.22 15.65
C ASP A 5 -26.03 2.18 16.84
N GLU A 6 -25.17 1.84 17.79
CA GLU A 6 -24.99 2.63 19.00
C GLU A 6 -24.34 3.97 18.67
N GLU A 7 -25.12 5.05 18.74
CA GLU A 7 -24.63 6.41 18.66
C GLU A 7 -23.81 6.74 19.92
N LYS A 8 -22.52 6.98 19.73
CA LYS A 8 -21.61 7.42 20.78
C LYS A 8 -21.59 8.95 20.83
N ALA A 9 -21.15 9.49 21.98
CA ALA A 9 -20.93 10.93 22.11
C ALA A 9 -19.95 11.44 21.04
N GLU A 10 -20.04 12.71 20.69
CA GLU A 10 -19.16 13.33 19.69
C GLU A 10 -17.68 13.11 20.06
N GLY A 11 -16.93 12.44 19.16
CA GLY A 11 -15.53 12.06 19.36
C GLY A 11 -15.30 10.71 20.05
N ALA A 12 -16.33 10.02 20.50
CA ALA A 12 -16.23 8.64 21.00
C ALA A 12 -16.46 7.62 19.87
N GLU A 13 -15.65 6.57 19.86
CA GLU A 13 -15.64 5.55 18.82
C GLU A 13 -16.62 4.42 19.14
N ASN A 14 -17.33 3.92 18.12
CA ASN A 14 -18.15 2.73 18.28
C ASN A 14 -17.25 1.50 18.18
N GLU A 15 -16.93 0.91 19.33
CA GLU A 15 -15.97 -0.19 19.43
C GLU A 15 -16.44 -1.44 18.66
N ALA A 16 -17.75 -1.66 18.54
CA ALA A 16 -18.28 -2.79 17.78
C ALA A 16 -18.05 -2.61 16.28
N VAL A 17 -18.21 -1.39 15.76
CA VAL A 17 -17.90 -1.06 14.37
C VAL A 17 -16.40 -1.19 14.11
N GLU A 18 -15.56 -0.71 15.01
CA GLU A 18 -14.10 -0.83 14.88
C GLU A 18 -13.65 -2.29 14.88
N GLN A 19 -14.14 -3.10 15.81
CA GLN A 19 -13.81 -4.54 15.85
C GLN A 19 -14.15 -5.24 14.53
N VAL A 20 -15.27 -4.89 13.90
CA VAL A 20 -15.63 -5.40 12.57
C VAL A 20 -14.67 -4.87 11.51
N ALA A 21 -14.37 -3.58 11.51
CA ALA A 21 -13.45 -2.95 10.56
C ALA A 21 -12.02 -3.50 10.63
N PHE A 22 -11.53 -3.82 11.82
CA PHE A 22 -10.19 -4.35 12.04
C PHE A 22 -10.08 -5.86 11.76
N ALA A 23 -11.20 -6.59 11.77
CA ALA A 23 -11.19 -8.04 11.65
C ALA A 23 -10.49 -8.52 10.36
N ASP A 24 -9.65 -9.55 10.49
CA ASP A 24 -9.18 -10.35 9.36
C ASP A 24 -10.19 -11.44 8.98
N ARG A 25 -11.10 -11.75 9.89
CA ARG A 25 -12.07 -12.83 9.79
C ARG A 25 -13.19 -12.63 10.79
N MET A 26 -14.42 -12.91 10.37
CA MET A 26 -15.61 -12.76 11.20
C MET A 26 -16.29 -14.11 11.41
N LEU A 27 -16.56 -14.46 12.67
CA LEU A 27 -17.37 -15.63 13.03
C LEU A 27 -18.79 -15.17 13.36
N LEU A 28 -19.74 -15.45 12.48
CA LEU A 28 -21.16 -15.19 12.72
C LEU A 28 -21.76 -16.39 13.46
N ASN A 29 -21.80 -16.32 14.78
CA ASN A 29 -22.27 -17.40 15.65
C ASN A 29 -23.78 -17.29 15.98
N LYS A 30 -24.34 -18.39 16.51
CA LYS A 30 -25.75 -18.53 16.93
C LYS A 30 -26.73 -18.41 15.77
N THR A 31 -26.34 -18.96 14.61
CA THR A 31 -27.15 -18.89 13.39
C THR A 31 -28.45 -19.68 13.49
N ASP A 32 -28.58 -20.57 14.48
CA ASP A 32 -29.80 -21.31 14.82
C ASP A 32 -30.90 -20.45 15.46
N LEU A 33 -30.55 -19.31 16.04
CA LEU A 33 -31.50 -18.49 16.80
C LEU A 33 -32.22 -17.44 15.95
N VAL A 34 -31.90 -17.35 14.65
CA VAL A 34 -32.40 -16.31 13.75
C VAL A 34 -32.79 -16.91 12.40
N SER A 35 -33.60 -16.18 11.63
CA SER A 35 -34.02 -16.62 10.30
C SER A 35 -32.90 -16.46 9.26
N GLU A 36 -33.00 -17.16 8.13
CA GLU A 36 -32.08 -16.98 7.00
C GLU A 36 -32.07 -15.53 6.48
N ALA A 37 -33.25 -14.89 6.43
CA ALA A 37 -33.36 -13.50 6.03
C ALA A 37 -32.64 -12.54 6.99
N ASP A 38 -32.65 -12.84 8.30
CA ASP A 38 -31.88 -12.07 9.28
C ASP A 38 -30.38 -12.27 9.11
N LEU A 39 -29.93 -13.50 8.81
CA LEU A 39 -28.52 -13.79 8.55
C LEU A 39 -28.02 -13.03 7.32
N GLU A 40 -28.75 -13.08 6.21
CA GLU A 40 -28.41 -12.34 5.00
C GLU A 40 -28.34 -10.82 5.26
N ARG A 41 -29.26 -10.30 6.07
CA ARG A 41 -29.29 -8.88 6.47
C ARG A 41 -28.06 -8.50 7.29
N VAL A 42 -27.71 -9.29 8.31
CA VAL A 42 -26.51 -9.07 9.15
C VAL A 42 -25.26 -9.15 8.29
N GLU A 43 -25.14 -10.17 7.44
CA GLU A 43 -23.97 -10.35 6.57
C GLU A 43 -23.80 -9.19 5.59
N LYS A 44 -24.89 -8.73 4.97
CA LYS A 44 -24.84 -7.57 4.07
C LYS A 44 -24.28 -6.35 4.79
N ARG A 45 -24.68 -6.14 6.04
CA ARG A 45 -24.18 -5.04 6.87
C ARG A 45 -22.72 -5.20 7.25
N LEU A 46 -22.31 -6.39 7.69
CA LEU A 46 -20.90 -6.67 8.01
C LEU A 46 -20.00 -6.52 6.78
N ARG A 47 -20.45 -6.97 5.60
CA ARG A 47 -19.73 -6.76 4.33
C ARG A 47 -19.64 -5.30 3.91
N ALA A 48 -20.62 -4.47 4.27
CA ALA A 48 -20.56 -3.03 4.02
C ALA A 48 -19.50 -2.33 4.88
N LEU A 49 -19.32 -2.79 6.14
CA LEU A 49 -18.29 -2.27 7.05
C LEU A 49 -16.89 -2.80 6.72
N ASN A 50 -16.79 -4.11 6.46
CA ASN A 50 -15.54 -4.79 6.15
C ASN A 50 -15.81 -5.91 5.13
N GLY A 51 -15.80 -5.53 3.85
CA GLY A 51 -15.95 -6.48 2.73
C GLY A 51 -14.77 -7.45 2.59
N PHE A 52 -13.70 -7.24 3.35
CA PHE A 52 -12.44 -7.95 3.22
C PHE A 52 -12.33 -9.14 4.19
N ALA A 53 -13.01 -9.11 5.32
CA ALA A 53 -12.98 -10.21 6.26
C ALA A 53 -13.98 -11.31 5.86
N PRO A 54 -13.53 -12.56 5.60
CA PRO A 54 -14.45 -13.66 5.35
C PRO A 54 -15.39 -13.86 6.54
N ILE A 55 -16.69 -13.99 6.25
CA ILE A 55 -17.71 -14.27 7.26
C ILE A 55 -18.01 -15.76 7.26
N MET A 56 -17.84 -16.41 8.41
CA MET A 56 -18.14 -17.82 8.60
C MET A 56 -19.31 -17.99 9.57
N ARG A 57 -20.40 -18.56 9.08
CA ARG A 57 -21.55 -18.94 9.90
C ARG A 57 -21.18 -20.12 10.81
N THR A 58 -21.53 -20.03 12.08
CA THR A 58 -21.21 -21.06 13.09
C THR A 58 -22.38 -21.29 14.06
N LEU A 59 -22.44 -22.51 14.57
CA LEU A 59 -23.34 -22.92 15.65
C LEU A 59 -22.48 -23.23 16.87
N ASN A 60 -22.77 -22.62 18.01
CA ASN A 60 -21.97 -22.77 19.25
C ASN A 60 -20.46 -22.49 19.07
N SER A 61 -20.09 -21.64 18.10
CA SER A 61 -18.71 -21.36 17.70
C SER A 61 -17.93 -22.61 17.26
N GLU A 62 -18.61 -23.67 16.86
CA GLU A 62 -17.97 -24.89 16.37
C GLU A 62 -17.33 -24.63 15.02
N ILE A 63 -16.00 -24.59 15.02
CA ILE A 63 -15.19 -24.35 13.82
C ILE A 63 -13.79 -24.93 14.01
N SER A 64 -13.11 -25.28 12.91
CA SER A 64 -11.72 -25.74 12.97
C SER A 64 -10.82 -24.64 13.56
N VAL A 65 -9.92 -25.02 14.46
CA VAL A 65 -8.92 -24.11 15.04
C VAL A 65 -8.02 -23.49 13.96
N ASP A 66 -7.72 -24.23 12.90
CA ASP A 66 -6.92 -23.75 11.75
C ASP A 66 -7.62 -22.63 10.96
N SER A 67 -8.92 -22.45 11.19
CA SER A 67 -9.69 -21.34 10.62
C SER A 67 -9.69 -20.10 11.51
N VAL A 68 -9.08 -20.16 12.70
CA VAL A 68 -9.00 -19.05 13.66
C VAL A 68 -7.55 -18.68 13.95
N LEU A 69 -6.69 -19.69 14.16
CA LEU A 69 -5.26 -19.54 14.39
C LEU A 69 -4.49 -19.72 13.09
N ASP A 70 -3.33 -19.07 13.00
CA ASP A 70 -2.45 -19.10 11.82
C ASP A 70 -3.19 -18.82 10.48
N ILE A 71 -4.25 -18.01 10.57
CA ILE A 71 -5.02 -17.61 9.39
C ILE A 71 -4.21 -16.69 8.47
N ARG A 72 -3.03 -16.26 8.92
CA ARG A 72 -2.16 -15.31 8.24
C ARG A 72 -2.96 -14.08 7.79
N GLY A 73 -3.78 -13.52 8.68
CA GLY A 73 -4.56 -12.30 8.39
C GLY A 73 -3.68 -11.08 8.05
N PHE A 74 -2.42 -11.14 8.48
CA PHE A 74 -1.35 -10.22 8.12
C PHE A 74 -0.69 -10.51 6.75
N ASP A 75 -1.05 -11.61 6.07
CA ASP A 75 -0.52 -12.04 4.78
C ASP A 75 -1.53 -11.73 3.66
N LEU A 76 -1.32 -10.58 3.01
CA LEU A 76 -2.19 -10.06 1.96
C LEU A 76 -2.29 -11.01 0.75
N LYS A 77 -1.26 -11.85 0.51
CA LYS A 77 -1.24 -12.82 -0.59
C LYS A 77 -2.37 -13.83 -0.43
N ARG A 78 -2.50 -14.43 0.74
CA ARG A 78 -3.56 -15.41 1.01
C ARG A 78 -4.94 -14.76 0.96
N THR A 79 -5.07 -13.52 1.39
CA THR A 79 -6.33 -12.78 1.30
C THR A 79 -6.76 -12.58 -0.15
N LEU A 80 -5.83 -12.24 -1.06
CA LEU A 80 -6.10 -12.12 -2.49
C LEU A 80 -6.28 -13.47 -3.21
N GLU A 81 -5.65 -14.54 -2.73
CA GLU A 81 -5.81 -15.91 -3.24
C GLU A 81 -7.12 -16.57 -2.79
N MET A 82 -7.54 -16.32 -1.54
CA MET A 82 -8.75 -16.90 -0.94
C MET A 82 -10.03 -16.32 -1.53
N ASP A 83 -9.98 -15.06 -1.97
CA ASP A 83 -11.09 -14.42 -2.66
C ASP A 83 -10.55 -13.53 -3.80
N PRO A 84 -10.50 -14.03 -5.04
CA PRO A 84 -10.11 -13.23 -6.20
C PRO A 84 -11.07 -12.05 -6.47
N GLU A 85 -12.31 -12.15 -5.98
CA GLU A 85 -13.35 -11.10 -6.05
C GLU A 85 -13.26 -10.11 -4.88
N PHE A 86 -12.35 -10.31 -3.92
CA PHE A 86 -12.07 -9.42 -2.78
C PHE A 86 -11.87 -7.94 -3.18
N LEU A 87 -11.39 -7.70 -4.41
CA LEU A 87 -11.21 -6.36 -4.97
C LEU A 87 -12.25 -6.00 -6.04
N ASN A 88 -13.08 -6.95 -6.46
CA ASN A 88 -14.17 -6.76 -7.41
C ASN A 88 -15.49 -6.40 -6.71
N THR A 89 -15.43 -5.63 -5.61
CA THR A 89 -16.62 -4.98 -5.07
C THR A 89 -16.93 -3.74 -5.88
N ALA A 90 -17.64 -3.93 -7.00
CA ALA A 90 -18.31 -2.88 -7.77
C ALA A 90 -19.51 -2.29 -7.01
N GLY A 91 -19.37 -2.06 -5.70
CA GLY A 91 -20.43 -1.64 -4.80
C GLY A 91 -19.96 -0.50 -3.93
N GLU A 92 -20.04 0.73 -4.44
CA GLU A 92 -20.18 1.90 -3.59
C GLU A 92 -21.50 1.73 -2.82
N HIS A 93 -21.42 1.40 -1.53
CA HIS A 93 -22.58 1.20 -0.68
C HIS A 93 -22.48 2.12 0.53
N GLU A 94 -22.91 3.36 0.33
CA GLU A 94 -23.18 4.33 1.40
C GLU A 94 -24.51 3.97 2.09
N HIS A 95 -24.44 3.37 3.27
CA HIS A 95 -25.50 3.49 4.26
C HIS A 95 -24.91 3.69 5.65
N ASP A 96 -25.43 4.73 6.30
CA ASP A 96 -25.38 5.10 7.72
C ASP A 96 -24.48 4.25 8.64
N SER A 97 -23.20 4.31 8.33
CA SER A 97 -22.10 3.96 9.20
C SER A 97 -20.99 4.89 8.76
N SER A 98 -20.46 5.69 9.68
CA SER A 98 -19.37 6.63 9.38
C SER A 98 -18.18 5.95 8.73
N VAL A 99 -18.05 4.63 8.91
CA VAL A 99 -16.98 3.74 8.46
C VAL A 99 -17.35 3.06 7.14
N THR A 100 -16.49 3.20 6.14
CA THR A 100 -16.62 2.58 4.81
C THR A 100 -15.32 1.90 4.40
N SER A 101 -15.40 1.01 3.41
CA SER A 101 -14.24 0.41 2.74
C SER A 101 -14.08 0.91 1.31
N LEU A 102 -12.85 1.14 0.88
CA LEU A 102 -12.48 1.49 -0.49
C LEU A 102 -11.42 0.53 -1.03
N SER A 103 -11.67 -0.01 -2.23
CA SER A 103 -10.69 -0.76 -3.02
C SER A 103 -10.21 0.06 -4.21
N ILE A 104 -8.89 0.08 -4.44
CA ILE A 104 -8.27 0.71 -5.61
C ILE A 104 -7.50 -0.35 -6.38
N ILE A 105 -7.82 -0.51 -7.65
CA ILE A 105 -7.05 -1.33 -8.61
C ILE A 105 -6.52 -0.39 -9.68
N GLN A 106 -5.20 -0.36 -9.86
CA GLN A 106 -4.54 0.47 -10.87
C GLN A 106 -3.56 -0.36 -11.69
N PRO A 107 -3.75 -0.48 -13.01
CA PRO A 107 -2.77 -1.11 -13.86
C PRO A 107 -1.52 -0.24 -14.01
N GLY A 108 -0.37 -0.89 -14.25
CA GLY A 108 0.90 -0.23 -14.46
C GLY A 108 1.69 0.03 -13.18
N ASP A 109 2.89 0.57 -13.36
CA ASP A 109 3.83 0.80 -12.28
C ASP A 109 3.60 2.15 -11.60
N VAL A 110 3.80 2.17 -10.28
CA VAL A 110 3.80 3.38 -9.45
C VAL A 110 5.20 3.68 -8.93
N ASP A 111 5.46 4.96 -8.65
CA ASP A 111 6.71 5.41 -8.04
C ASP A 111 6.63 5.21 -6.52
N LEU A 112 7.58 4.47 -5.95
CA LEU A 112 7.57 4.13 -4.53
C LEU A 112 7.70 5.37 -3.63
N ASP A 113 8.51 6.36 -4.02
CA ASP A 113 8.71 7.58 -3.23
C ASP A 113 7.42 8.43 -3.23
N ALA A 114 6.74 8.51 -4.37
CA ALA A 114 5.45 9.18 -4.50
C ALA A 114 4.39 8.51 -3.63
N VAL A 115 4.30 7.17 -3.64
CA VAL A 115 3.36 6.44 -2.79
C VAL A 115 3.69 6.61 -1.31
N GLN A 116 4.96 6.52 -0.91
CA GLN A 116 5.37 6.72 0.48
C GLN A 116 5.03 8.14 0.97
N SER A 117 5.30 9.16 0.16
CA SER A 117 4.97 10.55 0.48
C SER A 117 3.46 10.72 0.65
N TRP A 118 2.68 10.22 -0.32
CA TRP A 118 1.22 10.28 -0.28
C TRP A 118 0.63 9.57 0.95
N VAL A 119 1.13 8.36 1.25
CA VAL A 119 0.70 7.62 2.43
C VAL A 119 1.07 8.34 3.72
N SER A 120 2.28 8.90 3.81
CA SER A 120 2.71 9.68 4.97
C SER A 120 1.78 10.87 5.22
N ASP A 121 1.43 11.61 4.17
CA ASP A 121 0.52 12.75 4.25
C ASP A 121 -0.88 12.31 4.71
N ILE A 122 -1.39 11.21 4.17
CA ILE A 122 -2.66 10.61 4.58
C ILE A 122 -2.64 10.23 6.05
N LEU A 123 -1.61 9.51 6.52
CA LEU A 123 -1.55 9.06 7.90
C LEU A 123 -1.43 10.24 8.87
N GLN A 124 -0.72 11.30 8.48
CA GLN A 124 -0.58 12.51 9.30
C GLN A 124 -1.88 13.33 9.37
N THR A 125 -2.64 13.41 8.27
CA THR A 125 -3.82 14.28 8.16
C THR A 125 -5.14 13.58 8.49
N LYS A 126 -5.26 12.31 8.10
CA LYS A 126 -6.48 11.49 8.14
C LYS A 126 -6.29 10.18 8.90
N GLY A 127 -5.14 9.96 9.53
CA GLY A 127 -4.87 8.65 10.14
C GLY A 127 -5.73 8.30 11.35
N ALA A 128 -6.37 9.27 12.01
CA ALA A 128 -7.40 9.00 13.04
C ALA A 128 -8.68 8.41 12.45
N ASP A 129 -8.89 8.65 11.16
CA ASP A 129 -10.03 8.16 10.41
C ASP A 129 -9.71 6.87 9.65
N ILE A 130 -8.42 6.52 9.50
CA ILE A 130 -7.98 5.29 8.84
C ILE A 130 -7.72 4.21 9.86
N TYR A 131 -8.59 3.22 9.85
CA TYR A 131 -8.46 2.06 10.71
C TYR A 131 -7.48 1.07 10.12
N ARG A 132 -7.58 0.80 8.82
CA ARG A 132 -6.75 -0.19 8.16
C ARG A 132 -6.46 0.18 6.72
N MET A 133 -5.20 0.00 6.34
CA MET A 133 -4.80 0.03 4.95
C MET A 133 -3.87 -1.16 4.64
N LYS A 134 -4.08 -1.81 3.50
CA LYS A 134 -3.18 -2.86 2.99
C LYS A 134 -3.09 -2.73 1.48
N GLY A 135 -1.95 -3.12 0.91
CA GLY A 135 -1.85 -3.17 -0.54
C GLY A 135 -0.66 -3.97 -1.07
N VAL A 136 -0.81 -4.38 -2.32
CA VAL A 136 0.26 -4.90 -3.16
C VAL A 136 0.48 -3.86 -4.25
N LEU A 137 1.70 -3.36 -4.41
CA LEU A 137 2.04 -2.36 -5.40
C LEU A 137 2.91 -2.97 -6.50
N SER A 138 2.65 -2.56 -7.74
CA SER A 138 3.58 -2.73 -8.84
C SER A 138 4.53 -1.53 -8.86
N ILE A 139 5.75 -1.70 -8.38
CA ILE A 139 6.74 -0.62 -8.33
C ILE A 139 7.58 -0.62 -9.62
N ALA A 140 7.91 0.57 -10.14
CA ALA A 140 8.80 0.68 -11.28
C ALA A 140 10.20 0.11 -10.98
N ASP A 141 10.89 -0.33 -12.04
CA ASP A 141 12.29 -0.78 -11.98
C ASP A 141 12.54 -1.98 -11.03
N THR A 142 11.49 -2.78 -10.77
CA THR A 142 11.57 -4.04 -10.04
C THR A 142 10.58 -5.07 -10.58
N GLU A 143 10.94 -6.34 -10.45
CA GLU A 143 10.08 -7.49 -10.75
C GLU A 143 9.37 -8.03 -9.50
N GLN A 144 9.71 -7.52 -8.32
CA GLN A 144 9.11 -7.93 -7.05
C GLN A 144 7.86 -7.12 -6.73
N LYS A 145 6.90 -7.79 -6.09
CA LYS A 145 5.74 -7.16 -5.48
C LYS A 145 6.19 -6.39 -4.25
N PHE A 146 5.71 -5.16 -4.08
CA PHE A 146 5.87 -4.45 -2.82
C PHE A 146 4.60 -4.61 -2.01
N VAL A 147 4.68 -5.32 -0.89
CA VAL A 147 3.56 -5.59 -0.01
C VAL A 147 3.66 -4.68 1.19
N TYR A 148 2.59 -3.95 1.48
CA TYR A 148 2.57 -3.04 2.60
C TYR A 148 1.29 -3.13 3.39
N GLN A 149 1.39 -2.71 4.65
CA GLN A 149 0.28 -2.54 5.54
C GLN A 149 0.49 -1.30 6.40
N ALA A 150 -0.60 -0.62 6.69
CA ALA A 150 -0.63 0.39 7.72
C ALA A 150 -1.79 0.14 8.69
N VAL A 151 -1.44 0.19 9.98
CA VAL A 151 -2.38 0.14 11.09
C VAL A 151 -2.15 1.40 11.90
N HIS A 152 -3.18 2.23 12.02
CA HIS A 152 -3.06 3.59 12.56
C HIS A 152 -1.93 4.38 11.85
N MET A 153 -0.95 4.90 12.60
CA MET A 153 0.09 5.80 12.10
C MET A 153 1.32 5.10 11.49
N ILE A 154 1.37 3.77 11.50
CA ILE A 154 2.58 3.03 11.14
C ILE A 154 2.40 2.44 9.74
N PHE A 155 3.20 2.93 8.78
CA PHE A 155 3.34 2.32 7.46
C PHE A 155 4.56 1.40 7.45
N ASN A 156 4.35 0.12 7.21
CA ASN A 156 5.41 -0.85 6.99
C ASN A 156 5.18 -1.56 5.66
N GLY A 157 6.21 -1.65 4.83
CA GLY A 157 6.17 -2.41 3.59
C GLY A 157 7.53 -3.00 3.26
N ASP A 158 7.50 -4.12 2.55
CA ASP A 158 8.70 -4.82 2.11
C ASP A 158 8.49 -5.40 0.71
N PHE A 159 9.59 -5.71 0.04
CA PHE A 159 9.54 -6.47 -1.21
C PHE A 159 9.39 -7.95 -0.91
N ASP A 160 8.48 -8.58 -1.63
CA ASP A 160 8.16 -9.99 -1.48
C ASP A 160 8.53 -10.73 -2.79
N GLU A 161 7.78 -11.75 -3.16
CA GLU A 161 7.96 -12.53 -4.37
C GLU A 161 7.90 -11.72 -5.67
N ALA A 162 8.54 -12.26 -6.70
CA ALA A 162 8.43 -11.75 -8.06
C ALA A 162 7.02 -11.94 -8.62
N TRP A 163 6.62 -11.07 -9.56
CA TRP A 163 5.45 -11.30 -10.40
C TRP A 163 5.62 -12.61 -11.19
N ASN A 164 4.58 -13.44 -11.24
CA ASN A 164 4.65 -14.68 -12.01
C ASN A 164 4.69 -14.40 -13.52
N SER A 165 5.22 -15.35 -14.29
CA SER A 165 5.22 -15.26 -15.75
C SER A 165 3.77 -15.18 -16.28
N GLY A 166 3.44 -14.09 -16.96
CA GLY A 166 2.08 -13.83 -17.47
C GLY A 166 1.11 -13.20 -16.47
N GLU A 167 1.53 -12.93 -15.22
CA GLU A 167 0.72 -12.20 -14.25
C GLU A 167 0.64 -10.71 -14.63
N THR A 168 -0.58 -10.17 -14.67
CA THR A 168 -0.79 -8.74 -14.93
C THR A 168 -0.28 -7.92 -13.75
N ARG A 169 0.76 -7.12 -14.00
CA ARG A 169 1.29 -6.15 -13.05
C ARG A 169 0.29 -5.03 -12.79
N GLN A 170 -0.21 -4.96 -11.57
CA GLN A 170 -1.15 -3.94 -11.13
C GLN A 170 -1.05 -3.71 -9.64
N SER A 171 -1.28 -2.47 -9.21
CA SER A 171 -1.37 -2.11 -7.81
C SER A 171 -2.79 -2.32 -7.30
N LYS A 172 -2.90 -2.85 -6.09
CA LYS A 172 -4.15 -3.23 -5.42
C LYS A 172 -4.09 -2.74 -3.98
N LEU A 173 -4.97 -1.80 -3.62
CA LEU A 173 -5.00 -1.17 -2.32
C LEU A 173 -6.39 -1.29 -1.71
N VAL A 174 -6.40 -1.35 -0.39
CA VAL A 174 -7.60 -1.43 0.44
C VAL A 174 -7.47 -0.41 1.56
N PHE A 175 -8.52 0.38 1.75
CA PHE A 175 -8.70 1.31 2.85
C PHE A 175 -9.98 0.97 3.60
N ILE A 176 -9.94 1.01 4.93
CA ILE A 176 -11.11 0.91 5.80
C ILE A 176 -10.99 2.01 6.84
N GLY A 177 -12.04 2.81 7.00
CA GLY A 177 -11.99 3.97 7.85
C GLY A 177 -13.25 4.81 7.81
N LYS A 178 -13.32 5.83 8.66
CA LYS A 178 -14.43 6.78 8.67
C LYS A 178 -14.21 7.96 7.73
N ASN A 179 -15.29 8.57 7.25
CA ASN A 179 -15.26 9.80 6.44
C ASN A 179 -14.29 9.74 5.24
N LEU A 180 -14.13 8.56 4.63
CA LEU A 180 -13.19 8.39 3.53
C LEU A 180 -13.71 9.13 2.29
N ASP A 181 -12.92 10.07 1.77
CA ASP A 181 -13.17 10.63 0.44
C ASP A 181 -12.61 9.67 -0.62
N HIS A 182 -13.50 8.84 -1.18
CA HIS A 182 -13.12 7.80 -2.13
C HIS A 182 -12.56 8.39 -3.43
N ALA A 183 -13.08 9.54 -3.87
CA ALA A 183 -12.64 10.18 -5.10
C ALA A 183 -11.25 10.79 -4.94
N GLU A 184 -10.99 11.44 -3.81
CA GLU A 184 -9.68 12.00 -3.47
C GLU A 184 -8.62 10.90 -3.34
N LEU A 185 -8.92 9.81 -2.62
CA LEU A 185 -7.99 8.69 -2.46
C LEU A 185 -7.65 8.02 -3.79
N LYS A 186 -8.66 7.77 -4.65
CA LYS A 186 -8.45 7.23 -6.01
C LYS A 186 -7.59 8.17 -6.86
N ALA A 187 -7.89 9.46 -6.86
CA ALA A 187 -7.16 10.45 -7.67
C ALA A 187 -5.71 10.63 -7.20
N ALA A 188 -5.49 10.67 -5.88
CA ALA A 188 -4.16 10.84 -5.31
C ALA A 188 -3.27 9.61 -5.55
N PHE A 189 -3.83 8.40 -5.47
CA PHE A 189 -3.09 7.19 -5.85
C PHE A 189 -2.77 7.15 -7.36
N ALA A 190 -3.71 7.60 -8.22
CA ALA A 190 -3.47 7.71 -9.65
C ALA A 190 -2.34 8.68 -9.99
N ALA A 191 -2.15 9.74 -9.19
CA ALA A 191 -1.02 10.66 -9.34
C ALA A 191 0.35 10.01 -9.05
N CYS A 192 0.38 8.86 -8.37
CA CYS A 192 1.61 8.11 -8.13
C CYS A 192 2.05 7.24 -9.32
N ALA A 193 1.24 7.16 -10.38
CA ALA A 193 1.56 6.36 -11.56
C ALA A 193 2.81 6.86 -12.29
N VAL A 194 3.67 5.93 -12.70
CA VAL A 194 4.84 6.23 -13.52
C VAL A 194 4.39 6.48 -14.95
N THR A 195 4.38 7.75 -15.31
CA THR A 195 4.14 8.26 -16.66
C THR A 195 5.41 8.82 -17.27
N ASP A 196 5.45 8.99 -18.59
CA ASP A 196 6.58 9.64 -19.27
C ASP A 196 6.83 11.06 -18.73
N ASP A 197 5.78 11.78 -18.36
CA ASP A 197 5.89 13.11 -17.73
C ASP A 197 6.51 13.04 -16.34
N SER A 198 6.09 12.08 -15.51
CA SER A 198 6.69 11.87 -14.17
C SER A 198 8.17 11.50 -14.25
N ARG A 199 8.56 10.65 -15.22
CA ARG A 199 9.97 10.28 -15.47
C ARG A 199 10.77 11.50 -15.91
N GLN A 200 10.24 12.31 -16.81
CA GLN A 200 10.90 13.54 -17.25
C GLN A 200 11.02 14.57 -16.12
N LYS A 201 10.01 14.69 -15.25
CA LYS A 201 10.09 15.54 -14.05
C LYS A 201 11.19 15.07 -13.10
N LYS A 202 11.28 13.76 -12.83
CA LYS A 202 12.32 13.16 -11.97
C LYS A 202 13.73 13.37 -12.56
N LEU A 203 13.87 13.23 -13.89
CA LEU A 203 15.13 13.54 -14.59
C LEU A 203 15.49 15.03 -14.52
N LYS A 204 14.50 15.94 -14.64
CA LYS A 204 14.72 17.40 -14.57
C LYS A 204 14.98 17.90 -13.14
N SER A 205 14.58 17.16 -12.11
CA SER A 205 14.87 17.53 -10.71
C SER A 205 16.31 17.21 -10.29
N LEU A 206 17.02 16.38 -11.06
CA LEU A 206 18.42 16.07 -10.82
C LEU A 206 19.30 17.31 -11.05
N ARG A 207 20.23 17.57 -10.13
CA ARG A 207 21.14 18.74 -10.20
C ARG A 207 22.19 18.66 -11.31
N PHE A 208 22.51 17.46 -11.79
CA PHE A 208 23.55 17.20 -12.80
C PHE A 208 22.99 16.38 -13.97
N GLY A 209 23.45 16.67 -15.18
CA GLY A 209 23.16 15.92 -16.40
C GLY A 209 24.32 15.01 -16.83
N VAL A 210 24.06 14.15 -17.82
CA VAL A 210 25.11 13.31 -18.43
C VAL A 210 26.18 14.21 -19.07
N GLY A 211 27.44 13.94 -18.75
CA GLY A 211 28.61 14.72 -19.18
C GLY A 211 29.07 15.79 -18.18
N ASP A 212 28.28 16.09 -17.15
CA ASP A 212 28.66 17.07 -16.14
C ASP A 212 29.82 16.55 -15.28
N LYS A 213 30.75 17.46 -14.96
CA LYS A 213 31.88 17.19 -14.07
C LYS A 213 31.44 17.38 -12.61
N VAL A 214 31.61 16.32 -11.82
CA VAL A 214 31.18 16.27 -10.43
C VAL A 214 32.30 15.75 -9.53
N GLU A 215 32.19 16.05 -8.24
CA GLU A 215 32.97 15.43 -7.18
C GLU A 215 32.04 14.54 -6.36
N CYS A 216 32.39 13.26 -6.24
CA CYS A 216 31.59 12.27 -5.51
C CYS A 216 32.31 11.81 -4.24
N ASN A 217 31.55 11.67 -3.16
CA ASN A 217 32.05 11.15 -1.90
C ASN A 217 32.22 9.63 -1.97
N THR A 218 33.45 9.14 -1.83
CA THR A 218 33.76 7.70 -1.82
C THR A 218 34.01 7.14 -0.41
N GLY A 219 33.50 7.81 0.62
CA GLY A 219 33.61 7.42 2.03
C GLY A 219 34.88 7.91 2.74
N GLY A 220 35.96 8.21 1.99
CA GLY A 220 37.20 8.77 2.53
C GLY A 220 37.52 10.20 2.05
N SER A 221 37.14 10.52 0.81
CA SER A 221 37.35 11.83 0.20
C SER A 221 36.42 12.05 -0.98
N PHE A 222 36.25 13.30 -1.40
CA PHE A 222 35.61 13.61 -2.67
C PHE A 222 36.57 13.34 -3.83
N GLN A 223 36.10 12.59 -4.83
CA GLN A 223 36.86 12.27 -6.04
C GLN A 223 36.17 12.83 -7.27
N LYS A 224 36.94 13.42 -8.18
CA LYS A 224 36.42 13.99 -9.43
C LYS A 224 36.00 12.89 -10.40
N GLY A 225 34.89 13.12 -11.09
CA GLY A 225 34.35 12.24 -12.11
C GLY A 225 33.44 12.97 -13.09
N GLU A 226 32.82 12.19 -13.95
CA GLU A 226 31.85 12.63 -14.94
C GLU A 226 30.60 11.77 -14.85
N VAL A 227 29.42 12.39 -14.85
CA VAL A 227 28.14 11.69 -14.88
C VAL A 227 27.99 10.98 -16.23
N VAL A 228 27.80 9.66 -16.22
CA VAL A 228 27.67 8.85 -17.44
C VAL A 228 26.25 8.33 -17.66
N SER A 229 25.45 8.22 -16.61
CA SER A 229 24.05 7.83 -16.68
C SER A 229 23.24 8.48 -15.57
N LEU A 230 21.95 8.69 -15.82
CA LEU A 230 20.97 9.18 -14.85
C LEU A 230 20.00 8.05 -14.50
N MET A 231 19.45 8.06 -13.29
CA MET A 231 18.48 7.04 -12.84
C MET A 231 19.03 5.61 -13.07
N TYR A 232 20.25 5.38 -12.60
CA TYR A 232 21.01 4.16 -12.83
C TYR A 232 20.60 3.04 -11.86
N ARG A 233 20.52 1.81 -12.39
CA ARG A 233 20.31 0.59 -11.61
C ARG A 233 21.21 -0.52 -12.14
N GLU A 234 21.75 -1.33 -11.24
CA GLU A 234 22.52 -2.53 -11.58
C GLU A 234 22.06 -3.76 -10.80
N GLU A 235 22.48 -4.93 -11.27
CA GLU A 235 22.19 -6.21 -10.63
C GLU A 235 22.83 -6.26 -9.23
N GLY A 236 22.02 -6.54 -8.21
CA GLY A 236 22.46 -6.55 -6.80
C GLY A 236 22.06 -5.31 -5.99
N MET A 237 21.55 -4.24 -6.63
CA MET A 237 20.91 -3.15 -5.88
C MET A 237 19.59 -3.61 -5.24
N PRO A 238 19.22 -3.07 -4.06
CA PRO A 238 17.92 -3.33 -3.45
C PRO A 238 16.76 -3.14 -4.43
N PRO A 239 15.67 -3.91 -4.32
CA PRO A 239 14.52 -3.78 -5.21
C PRO A 239 13.92 -2.38 -5.14
N GLY A 240 13.49 -1.84 -6.29
CA GLY A 240 12.95 -0.47 -6.40
C GLY A 240 13.96 0.67 -6.22
N MET A 241 15.20 0.40 -5.78
CA MET A 241 16.25 1.42 -5.67
C MET A 241 16.79 1.83 -7.05
N VAL A 242 16.87 3.13 -7.29
CA VAL A 242 17.51 3.71 -8.46
C VAL A 242 18.43 4.83 -8.01
N ALA A 243 19.70 4.77 -8.41
CA ALA A 243 20.68 5.78 -8.10
C ALA A 243 20.51 7.00 -9.02
N PRO A 244 20.47 8.25 -8.50
CA PRO A 244 20.42 9.46 -9.31
C PRO A 244 21.44 9.50 -10.44
N TYR A 245 22.67 9.06 -10.17
CA TYR A 245 23.80 9.13 -11.09
C TYR A 245 24.63 7.86 -11.10
N GLN A 246 25.09 7.46 -12.29
CA GLN A 246 26.32 6.70 -12.44
C GLN A 246 27.44 7.65 -12.82
N VAL A 247 28.59 7.55 -12.16
CA VAL A 247 29.73 8.44 -12.35
C VAL A 247 30.98 7.63 -12.68
N LYS A 248 31.67 8.05 -13.73
CA LYS A 248 33.01 7.55 -14.06
C LYS A 248 34.04 8.45 -13.39
N LEU A 249 34.76 7.92 -12.42
CA LEU A 249 35.83 8.64 -11.72
C LEU A 249 37.02 8.87 -12.67
N GLN A 250 37.82 9.90 -12.42
CA GLN A 250 39.04 10.16 -13.21
C GLN A 250 40.03 8.99 -13.19
N GLY A 251 40.01 8.16 -12.14
CA GLY A 251 40.80 6.93 -12.06
C GLY A 251 40.27 5.77 -12.91
N GLY A 252 39.15 5.93 -13.62
CA GLY A 252 38.55 4.94 -14.53
C GLY A 252 37.46 4.07 -13.90
N SER A 253 37.36 4.01 -12.58
CA SER A 253 36.33 3.25 -11.86
C SER A 253 34.93 3.85 -12.08
N MET A 254 33.93 2.96 -12.21
CA MET A 254 32.51 3.33 -12.19
C MET A 254 31.99 3.23 -10.77
N ILE A 255 31.22 4.25 -10.35
CA ILE A 255 30.48 4.26 -9.10
C ILE A 255 29.04 4.72 -9.38
N TYR A 256 28.14 4.47 -8.45
CA TYR A 256 26.85 5.13 -8.41
C TYR A 256 26.76 6.08 -7.21
N VAL A 257 25.99 7.14 -7.36
CA VAL A 257 25.71 8.10 -6.28
C VAL A 257 24.36 7.72 -5.67
N PRO A 258 24.28 7.40 -4.37
CA PRO A 258 23.04 6.92 -3.77
C PRO A 258 21.97 8.01 -3.65
N GLU A 259 22.36 9.27 -3.41
CA GLU A 259 21.44 10.39 -3.24
C GLU A 259 22.01 11.66 -3.90
N ASP A 260 21.12 12.50 -4.45
CA ASP A 260 21.51 13.78 -5.04
C ASP A 260 21.59 14.89 -3.97
N THR A 261 22.56 14.77 -3.06
CA THR A 261 22.84 15.78 -2.03
C THR A 261 24.32 16.15 -2.02
N ASP A 262 24.66 17.33 -1.50
CA ASP A 262 26.06 17.79 -1.39
C ASP A 262 26.94 16.86 -0.54
N GLY A 263 26.33 16.01 0.30
CA GLY A 263 27.02 14.97 1.06
C GLY A 263 27.58 13.85 0.18
N PHE A 264 26.95 13.58 -0.96
CA PHE A 264 27.32 12.50 -1.88
C PHE A 264 27.88 13.00 -3.21
N VAL A 265 27.37 14.10 -3.74
CA VAL A 265 27.78 14.66 -5.04
C VAL A 265 27.67 16.17 -5.07
N ARG A 266 28.69 16.83 -5.61
CA ARG A 266 28.74 18.28 -5.78
C ARG A 266 29.42 18.66 -7.10
N LYS A 267 29.27 19.92 -7.51
CA LYS A 267 29.91 20.44 -8.72
C LYS A 267 31.44 20.48 -8.57
N ALA A 268 32.17 20.00 -9.58
CA ALA A 268 33.64 19.94 -9.60
C ALA A 268 34.36 21.24 -9.98
#